data_AF-A0A350QJU5-F1
#
_entry.id   AF-A0A350QJU5-F1
#
_cell.length_a   1.000
_cell.length_b   1.000
_cell.length_c   1.000
_cell.angle_alpha   90.00
_cell.angle_beta   90.00
_cell.angle_gamma   90.00
#
_symmetry.space_group_name_H-M   'P 1'
#
loop_
_entity.id
_entity.type
_entity.pdbx_description
1 polymer ?
#
loop_
_entity_poly.entity_id
_entity_poly.type
_entity_poly.pdbx_seq_one_letter_code
_entity_poly.pdbx_strand_id
1 'polypeptide(L)'
;MNKKYQQDNLIGQANSFLNVLDQVSQLAPLDKPVLIIGERGTGKELIAARLHFLSQRWDQQYLTLNCAALNENLLESELFGH
;
A
#
# COMPACT_ATOMS: atom_id res chain seq x y z
N MET A 1 15.68 1.68 13.74
CA MET A 1 14.68 1.83 14.81
C MET A 1 13.34 1.38 14.24
N ASN A 2 12.90 0.19 14.64
CA ASN A 2 11.78 -0.55 14.04
C ASN A 2 10.46 0.18 14.26
N LYS A 3 9.90 0.81 13.21
CA LYS A 3 8.46 1.07 13.16
C LYS A 3 7.79 -0.29 13.17
N LYS A 4 7.30 -0.68 14.35
CA LYS A 4 6.33 -1.76 14.50
C LYS A 4 5.28 -1.52 13.40
N TYR A 5 5.21 -2.42 12.42
CA TYR A 5 4.03 -2.55 11.58
C TYR A 5 2.88 -2.76 12.56
N GLN A 6 2.19 -1.68 12.95
CA GLN A 6 0.93 -1.79 13.65
C GLN A 6 0.12 -2.73 12.76
N GLN A 7 -0.22 -3.89 13.32
CA GLN A 7 -1.12 -4.83 12.69
C GLN A 7 -2.47 -4.13 12.59
N ASP A 8 -2.62 -3.26 11.60
CA ASP A 8 -3.92 -2.88 11.09
C ASP A 8 -4.43 -4.14 10.39
N ASN A 9 -4.97 -5.04 11.22
CA ASN A 9 -5.51 -6.28 10.75
C ASN A 9 -6.68 -5.94 9.84
N LEU A 10 -6.54 -6.36 8.58
CA LEU A 10 -7.62 -6.39 7.60
C LEU A 10 -8.73 -7.30 8.14
N ILE A 11 -9.80 -6.71 8.67
CA ILE A 11 -10.95 -7.43 9.21
C ILE A 11 -12.12 -7.28 8.24
N GLY A 12 -12.63 -8.41 7.76
CA GLY A 12 -13.80 -8.45 6.88
C GLY A 12 -14.14 -9.89 6.50
N GLN A 13 -15.42 -10.14 6.26
CA GLN A 13 -15.93 -11.48 5.92
C GLN A 13 -16.73 -11.50 4.62
N ALA A 14 -16.93 -10.34 3.98
CA ALA A 14 -17.65 -10.27 2.72
C ALA A 14 -16.87 -10.98 1.61
N ASN A 15 -17.56 -11.73 0.75
CA ASN A 15 -16.92 -12.45 -0.35
C ASN A 15 -16.10 -11.53 -1.27
N SER A 16 -16.60 -10.32 -1.54
CA SER A 16 -15.86 -9.32 -2.32
C SER A 16 -14.53 -8.92 -1.68
N PHE A 17 -14.51 -8.79 -0.36
CA PHE A 17 -13.29 -8.50 0.40
C PHE A 17 -12.31 -9.67 0.37
N LEU A 18 -12.81 -10.90 0.59
CA LEU A 18 -11.99 -12.11 0.51
C LEU A 18 -11.36 -12.29 -0.89
N ASN A 19 -12.11 -11.99 -1.96
CA ASN A 19 -11.58 -12.02 -3.32
C ASN A 19 -10.44 -11.01 -3.53
N VAL A 20 -10.54 -9.82 -2.94
CA VAL A 20 -9.44 -8.82 -3.00
C VAL A 20 -8.21 -9.35 -2.26
N LEU A 21 -8.37 -9.99 -1.10
CA LEU A 21 -7.24 -10.58 -0.35
C LEU A 21 -6.54 -11.70 -1.14
N ASP A 22 -7.30 -12.51 -1.88
CA ASP A 22 -6.74 -13.53 -2.78
C ASP A 22 -5.94 -12.89 -3.93
N GLN A 23 -6.53 -11.88 -4.61
CA GLN A 23 -5.81 -11.12 -5.64
C GLN A 23 -4.52 -10.50 -5.12
N VAL A 24 -4.56 -9.90 -3.92
CA VAL A 24 -3.38 -9.35 -3.25
C VAL A 24 -2.30 -10.41 -3.05
N SER A 25 -2.68 -11.62 -2.62
CA SER A 25 -1.74 -12.72 -2.39
C SER A 25 -1.09 -13.21 -3.69
N GLN A 26 -1.84 -13.20 -4.80
CA GLN A 26 -1.32 -13.58 -6.13
C GLN A 26 -0.44 -12.50 -6.75
N LEU A 27 -0.75 -11.22 -6.52
CA LEU A 27 -0.01 -10.09 -7.09
C LEU A 27 1.25 -9.72 -6.29
N ALA A 28 1.25 -9.90 -4.97
CA ALA A 28 2.37 -9.55 -4.09
C ALA A 28 3.76 -10.07 -4.52
N PRO A 29 3.93 -11.32 -5.01
CA PRO A 29 5.23 -11.80 -5.45
C PRO A 29 5.70 -11.23 -6.80
N LEU A 30 4.84 -10.51 -7.53
CA LEU A 30 5.18 -9.94 -8.84
C LEU A 30 5.93 -8.62 -8.68
N ASP A 31 7.04 -8.47 -9.41
CA ASP A 31 7.75 -7.19 -9.51
C ASP A 31 7.12 -6.30 -10.60
N LYS A 32 5.90 -5.84 -10.35
CA LYS A 32 5.14 -4.95 -11.25
C LYS A 32 4.41 -3.85 -10.47
N PRO A 33 4.19 -2.67 -11.07
CA PRO A 33 3.32 -1.65 -10.48
C PRO A 33 1.90 -2.18 -10.26
N VAL A 34 1.28 -1.82 -9.12
CA VAL A 34 -0.09 -2.19 -8.78
C VAL A 34 -0.94 -0.94 -8.57
N LEU A 35 -2.11 -0.89 -9.19
CA LEU A 35 -3.11 0.17 -9.02
C LEU A 35 -4.27 -0.33 -8.16
N ILE A 36 -4.52 0.32 -7.03
CA ILE A 36 -5.61 0.00 -6.11
C ILE A 36 -6.71 1.05 -6.29
N ILE A 37 -7.93 0.59 -6.64
CA ILE A 37 -9.09 1.46 -6.89
C ILE A 37 -10.18 1.13 -5.88
N GLY A 38 -10.87 2.16 -5.40
CA GLY A 38 -11.98 2.02 -4.47
C GLY A 38 -12.40 3.34 -3.87
N GLU A 39 -13.61 3.38 -3.31
CA GLU A 39 -14.19 4.57 -2.70
C GLU A 39 -13.38 5.08 -1.49
N ARG A 40 -13.66 6.30 -1.06
CA ARG A 40 -13.03 6.87 0.13
C ARG A 40 -13.39 6.03 1.36
N GLY A 41 -12.40 5.66 2.17
CA GLY A 41 -12.61 4.93 3.42
C GLY A 41 -12.70 3.40 3.28
N THR A 42 -12.47 2.81 2.09
CA THR A 42 -12.49 1.35 1.91
C THR A 42 -11.19 0.64 2.30
N GLY A 43 -10.21 1.35 2.88
CA GLY A 43 -8.96 0.75 3.37
C GLY A 43 -7.93 0.43 2.30
N LYS A 44 -7.83 1.22 1.23
CA LYS A 44 -6.85 1.01 0.14
C LYS A 44 -5.40 1.04 0.64
N GLU A 45 -5.12 1.87 1.63
CA GLU A 45 -3.81 1.99 2.28
C GLU A 45 -3.42 0.68 2.97
N LEU A 46 -4.38 -0.01 3.59
CA LEU A 46 -4.18 -1.31 4.23
C LEU A 46 -3.90 -2.41 3.19
N ILE A 47 -4.57 -2.35 2.04
CA ILE A 47 -4.31 -3.26 0.91
C ILE A 47 -2.89 -3.04 0.35
N ALA A 48 -2.45 -1.79 0.21
CA ALA A 48 -1.09 -1.47 -0.24
C ALA A 48 -0.02 -1.99 0.76
N ALA A 49 -0.25 -1.79 2.06
CA ALA A 49 0.63 -2.32 3.10
C ALA A 49 0.67 -3.86 3.10
N ARG A 50 -0.47 -4.51 2.85
CA ARG A 50 -0.55 -5.97 2.74
C ARG A 50 0.19 -6.51 1.51
N LEU A 51 0.10 -5.83 0.36
CA LEU A 51 0.89 -6.15 -0.83
C LEU A 51 2.39 -6.11 -0.53
N HIS A 52 2.88 -5.05 0.13
CA HIS A 52 4.29 -4.96 0.54
C HIS A 52 4.68 -6.11 1.48
N PHE A 53 3.87 -6.35 2.52
CA PHE A 53 4.13 -7.40 3.50
C PHE A 53 4.21 -8.81 2.91
N LEU A 54 3.42 -9.11 1.87
CA LEU A 54 3.41 -10.43 1.21
C LEU A 54 4.43 -10.53 0.06
N SER A 55 5.10 -9.44 -0.32
CA SER A 55 6.03 -9.40 -1.44
C SER A 55 7.43 -9.90 -1.05
N GLN A 56 8.29 -10.11 -2.04
CA GLN A 56 9.70 -10.46 -1.83
C GLN A 56 10.51 -9.36 -1.11
N ARG A 57 9.97 -8.13 -1.06
CA ARG A 57 10.60 -6.93 -0.47
C ARG A 57 10.00 -6.54 0.88
N TRP A 58 9.32 -7.46 1.56
CA TRP A 58 8.65 -7.21 2.85
C TRP A 58 9.58 -6.67 3.95
N ASP A 59 10.87 -7.00 3.88
CA ASP A 59 11.91 -6.55 4.82
C ASP A 59 12.51 -5.18 4.46
N GLN A 60 12.21 -4.67 3.27
CA GLN A 60 12.64 -3.37 2.78
C GLN A 60 11.74 -2.25 3.33
N GLN A 61 12.21 -1.01 3.19
CA GLN A 61 11.45 0.17 3.60
C GLN A 61 10.14 0.30 2.81
N TYR A 62 9.03 0.46 3.54
CA TYR A 62 7.74 0.82 2.98
C TYR A 62 7.50 2.31 3.17
N LEU A 63 7.56 3.07 2.07
CA LEU A 63 7.34 4.52 2.06
C LEU A 63 5.99 4.84 1.42
N THR A 64 5.19 5.63 2.14
CA THR A 64 3.86 6.07 1.69
C THR A 64 3.86 7.57 1.47
N LEU A 65 3.29 8.01 0.35
CA LEU A 65 3.16 9.41 -0.01
C LEU A 65 1.69 9.75 -0.26
N ASN A 66 1.19 10.80 0.38
CA ASN A 66 -0.15 11.32 0.11
C ASN A 66 -0.08 12.45 -0.92
N CYS A 67 -0.39 12.16 -2.18
CA CYS A 67 -0.33 13.16 -3.26
C CYS A 67 -1.26 14.36 -3.04
N ALA A 68 -2.36 14.19 -2.31
CA ALA A 68 -3.30 15.30 -2.03
C ALA A 68 -2.75 16.31 -1.00
N ALA A 69 -1.71 15.94 -0.25
CA ALA A 69 -1.06 16.81 0.72
C ALA A 69 0.15 17.56 0.14
N LEU A 70 0.52 17.29 -1.12
CA LEU A 70 1.71 17.89 -1.75
C LEU A 70 1.36 19.20 -2.45
N ASN A 71 2.23 20.19 -2.28
CA ASN A 71 2.19 21.43 -3.05
C ASN A 71 2.88 21.19 -4.39
N GLU A 72 2.22 21.51 -5.51
CA GLU A 72 2.75 21.28 -6.87
C GLU A 72 4.17 21.85 -7.06
N ASN A 73 4.45 23.01 -6.45
CA ASN A 73 5.76 23.67 -6.55
C ASN A 73 6.89 22.98 -5.76
N LEU A 74 6.56 22.09 -4.81
CA LEU A 74 7.51 21.35 -3.96
C LEU A 74 7.57 19.85 -4.31
N LEU A 75 6.73 19.40 -5.23
CA LEU A 75 6.62 17.99 -5.59
C LEU A 75 7.95 17.44 -6.15
N GLU A 76 8.58 18.20 -7.04
CA GLU A 76 9.79 17.79 -7.74
C GLU A 76 10.97 17.65 -6.76
N SER A 77 11.12 18.61 -5.84
CA SER A 77 12.19 18.59 -4.85
C SER A 77 11.99 17.51 -3.78
N GLU A 78 10.75 17.17 -3.41
CA GLU A 78 10.50 16.07 -2.46
C GLU A 78 10.64 14.67 -3.10
N LEU A 79 10.27 14.51 -4.37
CA LEU A 79 10.35 13.22 -5.07
C LEU A 79 11.76 12.89 -5.56
N PHE A 80 12.50 13.90 -6.03
CA PHE A 80 13.78 13.70 -6.72
C PHE A 80 14.97 14.33 -6.00
N GLY A 81 14.73 15.15 -4.98
CA GLY A 81 15.78 15.94 -4.33
C GLY A 81 16.27 17.11 -5.18
N HIS A 82 17.16 17.90 -4.61
CA HIS A 82 18.05 18.82 -5.36
C HIS A 82 19.46 18.23 -5.39
#